data_AF-A0A656GFN7-F1
#
_entry.id   AF-A0A656GFN7-F1
#
_cell.length_a   1.000
_cell.length_b   1.000
_cell.length_c   1.000
_cell.angle_alpha   90.00
_cell.angle_beta   90.00
_cell.angle_gamma   90.00
#
_symmetry.space_group_name_H-M   'P 1'
#
loop_
_entity.id
_entity.type
_entity.pdbx_description
1 polymer ?
#
loop_
_entity_poly.entity_id
_entity_poly.type
_entity_poly.pdbx_seq_one_letter_code
_entity_poly.pdbx_strand_id
1 'polypeptide(L)'
;MQTVAVIDYGMGNLHSVAKALEHVGAGRVLITSDAKVIREADRVVFPGVGAIRDCMAEIRRLGFDSLVREVSQDRPFLGICVGMQALLDRSEESG
;
A
#
# COMPACT_ATOMS: atom_id res chain seq x y z
N MET A 1 12.38 -5.24 -16.52
CA MET A 1 12.87 -5.33 -15.13
C MET A 1 11.66 -5.17 -14.24
N GLN A 2 11.39 -6.09 -13.30
CA GLN A 2 10.15 -6.05 -12.51
C GLN A 2 10.13 -4.80 -11.61
N THR A 3 8.96 -4.20 -11.49
CA THR A 3 8.69 -2.97 -10.74
C THR A 3 7.79 -3.24 -9.55
N VAL A 4 8.11 -2.61 -8.41
CA VAL A 4 7.30 -2.66 -7.19
C VAL A 4 6.91 -1.24 -6.82
N ALA A 5 5.61 -0.93 -6.87
CA ALA A 5 5.10 0.33 -6.35
C ALA A 5 4.84 0.22 -4.85
N VAL A 6 5.47 1.10 -4.06
CA VAL A 6 5.12 1.34 -2.66
C VAL A 6 4.22 2.56 -2.63
N ILE A 7 2.96 2.35 -2.25
CA ILE A 7 1.96 3.44 -2.24
C ILE A 7 2.29 4.42 -1.11
N ASP A 8 2.49 5.67 -1.49
CA ASP A 8 2.60 6.80 -0.60
C ASP A 8 1.22 7.45 -0.42
N TYR A 9 0.64 7.31 0.76
CA TYR A 9 -0.59 7.98 1.17
C TYR A 9 -0.35 8.98 2.30
N GLY A 10 0.89 9.48 2.42
CA GLY A 10 1.29 10.48 3.41
C GLY A 10 1.62 9.92 4.78
N MET A 11 1.47 8.60 4.99
CA MET A 11 1.78 7.91 6.25
C MET A 11 2.58 6.64 5.95
N GLY A 12 3.52 6.28 6.83
CA GLY A 12 4.36 5.09 6.62
C GLY A 12 5.82 5.33 6.89
N ASN A 13 6.55 4.25 7.18
CA ASN A 13 8.00 4.25 7.09
C ASN A 13 8.43 3.82 5.66
N LEU A 14 8.03 4.61 4.66
CA LEU A 14 8.15 4.29 3.24
C LEU A 14 9.59 3.98 2.82
N HIS A 15 10.54 4.75 3.35
CA HIS A 15 11.95 4.60 3.01
C HIS A 15 12.55 3.30 3.54
N SER A 16 12.13 2.84 4.74
CA SER A 16 12.59 1.55 5.27
C SER A 16 11.96 0.38 4.51
N VAL A 17 10.68 0.50 4.12
CA VAL A 17 10.02 -0.51 3.28
C VAL A 17 10.71 -0.61 1.93
N ALA A 18 10.99 0.51 1.26
CA ALA A 18 11.67 0.51 -0.02
C ALA A 18 13.08 -0.11 0.07
N LYS A 19 13.87 0.26 1.09
CA LYS A 19 15.19 -0.36 1.31
C LYS A 19 15.10 -1.86 1.59
N ALA A 20 14.10 -2.31 2.34
CA ALA A 20 13.91 -3.73 2.59
C ALA A 20 13.60 -4.49 1.29
N LEU A 21 12.73 -3.93 0.44
CA LEU A 21 12.39 -4.48 -0.88
C LEU A 21 13.61 -4.52 -1.81
N GLU A 22 14.40 -3.45 -1.85
CA GLU A 22 15.66 -3.41 -2.60
C GLU A 22 16.65 -4.46 -2.10
N HIS A 23 16.80 -4.60 -0.78
CA HIS A 23 17.72 -5.55 -0.15
C HIS A 23 17.39 -7.01 -0.48
N VAL A 24 16.09 -7.36 -0.54
CA VAL A 24 15.64 -8.71 -0.94
C VAL A 24 15.60 -8.92 -2.46
N GLY A 25 16.07 -7.95 -3.24
CA GLY A 25 16.17 -8.07 -4.69
C GLY A 25 14.84 -7.92 -5.43
N ALA A 26 13.90 -7.13 -4.92
CA ALA A 26 12.57 -6.95 -5.52
C ALA A 26 12.58 -6.21 -6.88
N GLY A 27 13.74 -5.79 -7.39
CA GLY A 27 13.88 -5.08 -8.65
C GLY A 27 13.80 -3.57 -8.46
N ARG A 28 13.08 -2.88 -9.35
CA ARG A 28 12.93 -1.41 -9.30
C ARG A 28 11.81 -1.03 -8.34
N VAL A 29 12.14 -0.39 -7.23
CA VAL A 29 11.16 0.09 -6.25
C VAL A 29 10.78 1.54 -6.55
N LEU A 30 9.47 1.83 -6.54
CA LEU A 30 8.91 3.16 -6.79
C LEU A 30 8.04 3.55 -5.61
N ILE A 31 8.45 4.55 -4.82
CA ILE A 31 7.56 5.18 -3.83
C ILE A 31 6.74 6.23 -4.56
N THR A 32 5.41 6.14 -4.54
CA THR A 32 4.57 7.05 -5.30
C THR A 32 3.14 7.13 -4.79
N SER A 33 2.51 8.29 -4.96
CA SER A 33 1.08 8.54 -4.79
C SER A 33 0.34 8.63 -6.14
N ASP A 34 1.05 8.53 -7.27
CA ASP A 34 0.47 8.61 -8.61
C ASP A 34 -0.24 7.29 -8.98
N ALA A 35 -1.56 7.36 -9.09
CA ALA A 35 -2.41 6.22 -9.43
C ALA A 35 -2.06 5.57 -10.77
N LYS A 36 -1.54 6.33 -11.74
CA LYS A 36 -1.10 5.76 -13.03
C LYS A 36 0.14 4.89 -12.84
N VAL A 37 1.13 5.39 -12.10
CA VAL A 37 2.35 4.63 -11.80
C VAL A 37 2.03 3.36 -11.00
N ILE A 38 1.11 3.47 -10.03
CA ILE A 38 0.64 2.33 -9.24
C ILE A 38 -0.01 1.28 -10.15
N ARG A 39 -0.87 1.69 -11.09
CA ARG A 39 -1.53 0.79 -12.06
C ARG A 39 -0.58 0.17 -13.07
N GLU A 40 0.54 0.79 -13.40
CA GLU A 40 1.51 0.25 -14.35
C GLU A 40 2.56 -0.68 -13.71
N ALA A 41 2.66 -0.71 -12.36
CA ALA A 41 3.66 -1.51 -11.66
C ALA A 41 3.36 -3.02 -11.66
N ASP A 42 4.37 -3.88 -11.76
CA ASP A 42 4.17 -5.33 -11.79
C ASP A 42 3.66 -5.88 -10.44
N ARG A 43 4.01 -5.21 -9.34
CA ARG A 43 3.61 -5.57 -7.96
C ARG A 43 3.35 -4.33 -7.15
N VAL A 44 2.49 -4.43 -6.15
CA VAL A 44 2.13 -3.31 -5.28
C VAL A 44 2.32 -3.67 -3.82
N VAL A 45 2.85 -2.71 -3.06
CA VAL A 45 3.00 -2.76 -1.61
C VAL A 45 2.24 -1.58 -1.02
N PHE A 46 1.33 -1.88 -0.09
CA PHE A 46 0.56 -0.88 0.64
C PHE A 46 0.98 -0.87 2.12
N PRO A 47 1.78 0.13 2.56
CA PRO A 47 2.35 0.14 3.90
C PRO A 47 1.42 0.77 4.94
N GLY A 48 0.80 -0.01 5.83
CA GLY A 48 0.06 0.53 6.98
C GLY A 48 0.98 0.89 8.15
N VAL A 49 0.89 2.10 8.70
CA VAL A 49 1.46 2.43 10.03
C VAL A 49 0.45 3.26 10.83
N GLY A 50 0.42 3.09 12.15
CA GLY A 50 -0.43 3.86 13.06
C GLY A 50 -1.80 3.23 13.35
N ALA A 51 -2.69 4.02 13.95
CA ALA A 51 -4.03 3.55 14.35
C ALA A 51 -4.92 3.32 13.12
N ILE A 52 -5.61 2.18 13.09
CA ILE A 52 -6.45 1.72 11.98
C ILE A 52 -7.44 2.78 11.51
N ARG A 53 -8.11 3.44 12.46
CA ARG A 53 -9.15 4.43 12.14
C ARG A 53 -8.60 5.60 11.33
N ASP A 54 -7.43 6.09 11.69
CA ASP A 54 -6.81 7.26 11.07
C ASP A 54 -6.26 6.89 9.69
N CYS A 55 -5.69 5.69 9.55
CA CYS A 55 -5.27 5.13 8.27
C CYS A 55 -6.45 4.96 7.30
N MET A 56 -7.56 4.35 7.74
CA MET A 56 -8.76 4.17 6.91
C MET A 56 -9.45 5.48 6.55
N ALA A 57 -9.46 6.45 7.46
CA ALA A 57 -9.97 7.79 7.18
C ALA A 57 -9.12 8.48 6.09
N GLU A 58 -7.79 8.39 6.18
CA GLU A 58 -6.88 9.00 5.23
C GLU A 58 -6.93 8.34 3.85
N ILE A 59 -7.00 7.00 3.80
CA ILE A 59 -7.19 6.24 2.55
C ILE A 59 -8.45 6.68 1.81
N ARG A 60 -9.58 6.79 2.53
CA ARG A 60 -10.84 7.27 1.95
C ARG A 60 -10.77 8.74 1.55
N ARG A 61 -10.14 9.59 2.37
CA ARG A 61 -9.96 11.02 2.10
C ARG A 61 -9.15 11.25 0.81
N LEU A 62 -8.17 10.40 0.56
CA LEU A 62 -7.30 10.44 -0.62
C LEU A 62 -7.86 9.67 -1.81
N GLY A 63 -9.00 8.98 -1.66
CA GLY A 63 -9.61 8.16 -2.71
C GLY A 63 -8.80 6.92 -3.09
N PHE A 64 -7.86 6.51 -2.22
CA PHE A 64 -7.01 5.34 -2.46
C PHE A 64 -7.72 4.01 -2.18
N ASP A 65 -8.89 4.03 -1.55
CA ASP A 65 -9.70 2.84 -1.30
C ASP A 65 -10.05 2.09 -2.59
N SER A 66 -10.50 2.82 -3.60
CA SER A 66 -10.85 2.26 -4.91
C SER A 66 -9.62 1.73 -5.65
N LEU A 67 -8.52 2.50 -5.64
CA LEU A 67 -7.26 2.12 -6.27
C LEU A 67 -6.65 0.88 -5.62
N VAL A 68 -6.59 0.84 -4.28
CA VAL A 68 -6.06 -0.30 -3.54
C VAL A 68 -6.90 -1.54 -3.80
N ARG A 69 -8.23 -1.42 -3.81
CA ARG A 69 -9.12 -2.53 -4.16
C ARG A 69 -8.86 -3.01 -5.58
N GLU A 70 -8.80 -2.11 -6.56
CA GLU A 70 -8.49 -2.41 -7.96
C GLU A 70 -7.19 -3.22 -8.08
N VAL A 71 -6.08 -2.69 -7.56
CA VAL A 71 -4.75 -3.32 -7.73
C VAL A 71 -4.53 -4.53 -6.83
N SER A 72 -5.36 -4.73 -5.80
CA SER A 72 -5.31 -5.95 -4.98
C SER A 72 -5.85 -7.18 -5.71
N GLN A 73 -6.68 -7.00 -6.73
CA GLN A 73 -7.34 -8.09 -7.45
C GLN A 73 -6.60 -8.47 -8.74
N ASP A 74 -5.79 -7.58 -9.31
CA ASP A 74 -5.22 -7.71 -10.65
C ASP A 74 -3.76 -8.18 -10.66
N ARG A 75 -3.02 -8.03 -9.54
CA ARG A 75 -1.58 -8.32 -9.46
C ARG A 75 -1.15 -8.71 -8.05
N PRO A 76 0.09 -9.22 -7.87
CA PRO A 76 0.64 -9.47 -6.55
C PRO A 76 0.64 -8.20 -5.68
N PHE A 77 -0.09 -8.28 -4.58
CA PHE A 77 -0.30 -7.18 -3.65
C PHE A 77 0.12 -7.59 -2.23
N LEU A 78 0.88 -6.73 -1.55
CA LEU A 78 1.29 -6.93 -0.16
C LEU A 78 0.82 -5.76 0.69
N GLY A 79 -0.16 -6.00 1.56
CA GLY A 79 -0.51 -5.09 2.64
C GLY A 79 0.40 -5.31 3.85
N ILE A 80 1.09 -4.28 4.34
CA ILE A 80 1.91 -4.37 5.56
C ILE A 80 1.11 -3.79 6.74
N CYS A 81 1.04 -4.54 7.85
CA CYS A 81 0.34 -4.15 9.07
C CYS A 81 -1.17 -3.86 8.80
N VAL A 82 -1.65 -2.64 9.06
CA VAL A 82 -3.05 -2.21 8.86
C VAL A 82 -3.54 -2.40 7.41
N GLY A 83 -2.64 -2.47 6.43
CA GLY A 83 -2.99 -2.71 5.03
C GLY A 83 -3.76 -4.02 4.79
N MET A 84 -3.63 -5.03 5.67
CA MET A 84 -4.37 -6.29 5.56
C MET A 84 -5.82 -6.17 6.06
N GLN A 85 -6.10 -5.32 7.04
CA GLN A 85 -7.47 -5.08 7.53
C GLN A 85 -8.24 -4.06 6.69
N ALA A 86 -7.55 -3.13 6.01
CA ALA A 86 -8.17 -2.24 5.02
C ALA A 86 -8.85 -2.99 3.85
N LEU A 87 -8.43 -4.25 3.63
CA LEU A 87 -9.00 -5.16 2.64
C LEU A 87 -10.18 -5.98 3.20
N LEU A 88 -10.51 -5.86 4.48
CA LEU A 88 -11.63 -6.55 5.13
C LEU A 88 -12.88 -5.63 5.16
N ASP A 89 -14.06 -6.21 4.98
CA ASP A 89 -15.33 -5.47 5.07
C ASP A 89 -15.68 -5.00 6.51
N ARG A 90 -14.97 -5.50 7.53
CA ARG A 90 -15.20 -5.15 8.95
C ARG A 90 -13.95 -5.39 9.81
N SER A 91 -13.64 -4.45 10.72
CA SER A 91 -12.70 -4.63 11.83
C SER A 91 -13.42 -4.44 13.17
N GLU A 92 -13.17 -5.32 14.15
CA GLU A 92 -13.64 -5.23 15.54
C GLU A 92 -12.60 -4.57 16.48
N GLU A 93 -11.87 -3.55 16.01
CA GLU A 93 -10.96 -2.80 16.88
C GLU A 93 -11.60 -1.49 17.35
N SER A 94 -12.62 -1.65 18.18
CA SER A 94 -13.11 -0.67 19.16
C SER A 94 -13.92 -1.44 20.20
N GLY A 95 -13.20 -2.06 21.13
CA GLY A 95 -13.69 -2.26 22.50
C GLY A 95 -13.32 -1.03 23.30
#